data_AF-A0A1A9G6U4-F1
#
_entry.id   AF-A0A1A9G6U4-F1
#
_cell.length_a   1.000
_cell.length_b   1.000
_cell.length_c   1.000
_cell.angle_alpha   90.00
_cell.angle_beta   90.00
_cell.angle_gamma   90.00
#
_symmetry.space_group_name_H-M   'P 1'
#
loop_
_entity.id
_entity.type
_entity.pdbx_description
1 polymer ?
#
loop_
_entity_poly.entity_id
_entity_poly.type
_entity_poly.pdbx_seq_one_letter_code
_entity_poly.pdbx_strand_id
1 'polypeptide(L)'
;MNVSLTPEFTDFIEEAVASGSYVSASEVVRDALRLMRQEQESEAAKLALLRKAVDAGLAQSERGEFSGRSVTDIFTAAIGEK
;
A
#
# COMPACT_ATOMS: atom_id res chain seq x y z
N MET A 1 28.44 1.20 -2.23
CA MET A 1 27.60 0.32 -3.08
C MET A 1 27.36 1.07 -4.38
N ASN A 2 27.55 0.44 -5.53
CA ASN A 2 27.23 1.04 -6.83
C ASN A 2 25.97 0.37 -7.37
N VAL A 3 25.01 1.15 -7.86
CA VAL A 3 23.73 0.65 -8.37
C VAL A 3 23.55 1.19 -9.78
N SER A 4 23.30 0.31 -10.73
CA SER A 4 23.03 0.71 -12.11
C SER A 4 21.55 1.08 -12.23
N LEU A 5 21.29 2.27 -12.77
CA LEU A 5 19.94 2.76 -13.05
C LEU A 5 19.66 2.70 -14.54
N THR A 6 18.38 2.64 -14.90
CA THR A 6 17.96 2.85 -16.29
C THR A 6 18.17 4.32 -16.66
N PRO A 7 18.24 4.66 -17.97
CA PRO A 7 18.32 6.05 -18.41
C PRO A 7 17.18 6.91 -17.86
N GLU A 8 15.95 6.39 -17.86
CA GLU A 8 14.76 7.07 -17.32
C GLU A 8 14.93 7.50 -15.85
N PHE A 9 15.44 6.62 -14.98
CA PHE A 9 15.67 6.98 -13.58
C PHE A 9 16.87 7.91 -13.40
N THR A 10 17.81 7.88 -14.33
CA THR A 10 18.96 8.79 -14.31
C THR A 10 18.48 10.21 -14.64
N ASP A 11 17.70 10.36 -15.71
CA ASP A 11 17.10 11.63 -16.13
C ASP A 11 16.21 12.22 -15.01
N PHE A 12 15.36 11.39 -14.39
CA PHE A 12 14.53 11.81 -13.25
C PHE A 12 15.36 12.34 -12.07
N ILE A 13 16.44 11.64 -11.71
CA ILE A 13 17.31 12.06 -10.61
C ILE A 13 18.03 13.37 -10.95
N GLU A 14 18.53 13.49 -12.19
CA GLU A 14 19.21 14.69 -12.67
C GLU A 14 18.27 15.91 -12.66
N GLU A 15 17.03 15.76 -13.13
CA GLU A 15 16.01 16.81 -13.09
C GLU A 15 15.64 17.20 -11.65
N ALA A 16 15.47 16.23 -10.76
CA ALA A 16 15.16 16.46 -9.35
C ALA A 16 16.26 17.25 -8.63
N VAL A 17 17.54 16.98 -8.94
CA VAL A 17 18.67 17.76 -8.41
C VAL A 17 18.79 19.12 -9.09
N ALA A 18 18.65 19.19 -10.41
CA ALA A 18 18.75 20.44 -11.17
C ALA A 18 17.67 21.47 -10.79
N SER A 19 16.47 21.00 -10.42
CA SER A 19 15.39 21.84 -9.91
C SER A 19 15.66 22.43 -8.52
N GLY A 20 16.69 21.94 -7.81
CA GLY A 20 16.98 22.30 -6.43
C GLY A 20 16.09 21.63 -5.39
N SER A 21 15.21 20.69 -5.81
CA SER A 21 14.36 19.92 -4.88
C SER A 21 15.17 18.98 -3.98
N TYR A 22 16.35 18.56 -4.44
CA TYR A 22 17.29 17.71 -3.71
C TYR A 22 18.73 18.20 -3.89
N VAL A 23 19.56 18.01 -2.87
CA VAL A 23 20.96 18.45 -2.86
C VAL A 23 21.86 17.46 -3.60
N SER A 24 21.45 16.19 -3.71
CA SER A 24 22.24 15.17 -4.41
C SER A 24 21.41 13.98 -4.89
N ALA A 25 21.94 13.27 -5.89
CA ALA A 25 21.36 12.00 -6.34
C ALA A 25 21.20 10.97 -5.21
N SER A 26 22.17 10.92 -4.29
CA SER A 26 22.10 10.02 -3.13
C SER A 26 20.95 10.37 -2.17
N GLU A 27 20.53 11.64 -2.13
CA GLU A 27 19.38 12.06 -1.35
C GLU A 27 18.06 11.61 -1.98
N VAL A 28 17.91 11.81 -3.29
CA VAL A 28 16.75 11.33 -4.06
C VAL A 28 16.55 9.84 -3.86
N VAL A 29 17.63 9.05 -4.00
CA VAL A 29 17.58 7.59 -3.84
C VAL A 29 17.22 7.20 -2.41
N ARG A 30 17.76 7.87 -1.38
CA ARG A 30 17.42 7.58 0.03
C ARG A 30 15.95 7.85 0.32
N ASP A 31 15.41 8.93 -0.22
CA ASP A 31 14.03 9.32 0.00
C ASP A 31 13.06 8.39 -0.75
N ALA A 32 13.38 8.01 -1.98
CA ALA A 32 12.65 6.99 -2.73
C ALA A 32 12.63 5.64 -1.99
N LEU A 33 13.77 5.17 -1.48
CA LEU A 33 13.86 3.94 -0.70
C LEU A 33 13.10 4.03 0.63
N ARG A 34 13.07 5.20 1.27
CA ARG A 34 12.28 5.42 2.48
C ARG A 34 10.79 5.29 2.18
N LEU A 35 10.32 5.90 1.10
CA LEU A 35 8.92 5.81 0.67
C LEU A 35 8.54 4.37 0.33
N MET A 36 9.36 3.68 -0.47
CA MET A 36 9.16 2.27 -0.83
C MET A 36 9.05 1.39 0.42
N ARG A 37 9.90 1.60 1.42
CA ARG A 37 9.84 0.85 2.68
C ARG A 37 8.54 1.14 3.46
N GLN A 38 8.14 2.41 3.56
CA GLN A 38 6.90 2.79 4.24
C GLN A 38 5.66 2.18 3.57
N GLU A 39 5.65 2.16 2.23
CA GLU A 39 4.58 1.52 1.45
C GLU A 39 4.53 0.01 1.74
N GLN A 40 5.66 -0.69 1.69
CA GLN A 40 5.73 -2.11 2.02
C GLN A 40 5.26 -2.42 3.45
N GLU A 41 5.64 -1.60 4.42
CA GLU A 41 5.18 -1.73 5.82
C GLU A 41 3.66 -1.51 5.93
N SER A 42 3.11 -0.54 5.21
CA SER A 42 1.67 -0.26 5.14
C SER A 42 0.89 -1.40 4.48
N GLU A 43 1.38 -1.92 3.36
CA GLU A 43 0.77 -3.06 2.67
C GLU A 43 0.77 -4.32 3.53
N ALA A 44 1.88 -4.61 4.21
CA ALA A 44 1.98 -5.73 5.14
C ALA A 44 0.96 -5.61 6.28
N ALA A 45 0.78 -4.40 6.84
CA ALA A 45 -0.21 -4.15 7.88
C ALA A 45 -1.65 -4.33 7.37
N LYS A 46 -1.97 -3.80 6.18
CA LYS A 46 -3.29 -3.98 5.53
C LYS A 46 -3.59 -5.45 5.30
N LEU A 47 -2.62 -6.21 4.78
CA LEU A 47 -2.77 -7.64 4.53
C LEU A 47 -2.96 -8.43 5.82
N ALA A 48 -2.24 -8.09 6.89
CA ALA A 48 -2.41 -8.71 8.20
C ALA A 48 -3.83 -8.47 8.77
N LEU A 49 -4.35 -7.25 8.64
CA LEU A 49 -5.72 -6.92 9.02
C LEU A 49 -6.75 -7.71 8.21
N LEU A 50 -6.57 -7.80 6.89
CA LEU A 50 -7.47 -8.54 6.02
C LEU A 50 -7.49 -10.03 6.35
N ARG A 51 -6.31 -10.64 6.55
CA ARG A 51 -6.18 -12.04 6.98
C ARG A 51 -6.92 -12.30 8.27
N LYS A 52 -6.71 -11.44 9.29
CA LYS A 52 -7.41 -11.55 10.58
C LYS A 52 -8.93 -11.46 10.41
N ALA A 53 -9.43 -10.56 9.54
CA ALA A 53 -10.86 -10.43 9.28
C ALA A 53 -11.43 -11.67 8.58
N VAL A 54 -10.71 -12.23 7.61
CA VAL A 54 -11.09 -13.48 6.92
C VAL A 54 -11.10 -14.66 7.89
N ASP A 55 -10.05 -14.82 8.71
CA ASP A 55 -9.96 -15.89 9.70
C ASP A 55 -11.12 -15.85 10.69
N ALA A 56 -11.48 -14.64 11.15
CA ALA A 56 -12.64 -14.44 12.02
C ALA A 56 -13.95 -14.86 11.32
N GLY A 57 -14.15 -14.47 10.07
CA GLY A 57 -15.32 -14.84 9.28
C GLY A 57 -15.40 -16.34 8.99
N LEU A 58 -14.28 -17.00 8.71
CA LEU A 58 -14.21 -18.45 8.54
C LEU A 58 -14.60 -19.17 9.83
N ALA A 59 -14.06 -18.75 10.98
CA ALA A 59 -14.43 -19.34 12.27
C ALA A 59 -15.93 -19.14 12.60
N GLN A 60 -16.53 -18.00 12.24
CA GLN A 60 -17.97 -17.78 12.36
C GLN A 60 -18.77 -18.73 11.45
N SER A 61 -18.35 -18.88 10.20
CA SER A 61 -18.97 -19.78 9.23
C SER A 61 -18.96 -21.23 9.72
N GLU A 62 -17.85 -21.71 10.33
CA GLU A 62 -17.76 -23.05 10.91
C GLU A 62 -18.76 -23.28 12.04
N ARG A 63 -19.14 -22.22 12.77
CA ARG A 63 -20.18 -22.24 13.82
C ARG A 63 -21.60 -22.02 13.28
N GLY A 64 -21.76 -21.83 11.97
CA GLY A 64 -23.05 -21.53 11.35
C GLY A 64 -23.53 -20.09 11.59
N GLU A 65 -22.65 -19.19 12.04
CA GLU A 65 -22.96 -17.79 12.32
C GLU A 65 -22.94 -16.98 11.03
N PHE A 66 -24.04 -17.02 10.27
CA PHE A 66 -24.19 -16.24 9.05
C PHE A 66 -25.09 -15.01 9.26
N SER A 67 -24.78 -13.93 8.55
CA SER A 67 -25.66 -12.77 8.47
C SER A 67 -26.94 -13.15 7.71
N GLY A 68 -28.09 -12.70 8.21
CA GLY A 68 -29.37 -12.79 7.49
C GLY A 68 -29.53 -11.72 6.39
N ARG A 69 -28.58 -10.78 6.26
CA ARG A 69 -28.62 -9.73 5.23
C ARG A 69 -28.18 -10.28 3.88
N SER A 70 -28.84 -9.86 2.81
CA SER A 70 -28.40 -10.19 1.46
C SER A 70 -27.12 -9.43 1.10
N VAL A 71 -26.39 -9.91 0.09
CA VAL A 71 -25.21 -9.22 -0.46
C VAL A 71 -25.56 -7.81 -0.91
N THR A 72 -26.76 -7.62 -1.50
CA THR A 72 -27.26 -6.30 -1.91
C THR A 72 -27.45 -5.39 -0.71
N ASP A 73 -28.06 -5.87 0.39
CA ASP A 73 -28.25 -5.06 1.60
C ASP A 73 -26.92 -4.64 2.23
N ILE A 74 -25.93 -5.52 2.20
CA ILE A 74 -24.58 -5.25 2.70
C ILE A 74 -23.89 -4.21 1.82
N PHE A 75 -23.92 -4.41 0.50
CA PHE A 75 -23.31 -3.50 -0.46
C PHE A 75 -23.93 -2.09 -0.35
N THR A 76 -25.25 -1.97 -0.42
CA THR A 76 -25.95 -0.68 -0.29
C THR A 76 -25.59 0.06 0.99
N ALA A 77 -25.45 -0.63 2.13
CA ALA A 77 -25.03 0.03 3.37
C ALA A 77 -23.55 0.45 3.38
N ALA A 78 -22.67 -0.32 2.73
CA ALA A 78 -21.23 -0.02 2.70
C ALA A 78 -20.85 1.14 1.76
N ILE A 79 -21.59 1.32 0.67
CA ILE A 79 -21.37 2.40 -0.31
C ILE A 79 -22.40 3.55 -0.22
N GLY A 80 -23.46 3.38 0.57
CA GLY A 80 -24.62 4.28 0.60
C GLY A 80 -24.59 5.42 1.62
N GLU A 81 -23.52 5.60 2.39
CA GLU A 81 -23.33 6.80 3.21
C GLU A 81 -22.25 7.68 2.60
N LYS A 82 -22.70 8.67 1.82
CA LYS A 82 -22.04 9.94 1.66
C LYS A 82 -23.05 11.07 1.82
#